data_AF-A0A5N7K029-F1
#
_entry.id   AF-A0A5N7K029-F1
#
_cell.length_a   1.000
_cell.length_b   1.000
_cell.length_c   1.000
_cell.angle_alpha   90.00
_cell.angle_beta   90.00
_cell.angle_gamma   90.00
#
_symmetry.space_group_name_H-M   'P 1'
#
loop_
_entity.id
_entity.type
_entity.pdbx_description
1 polymer ?
#
loop_
_entity_poly.entity_id
_entity_poly.type
_entity_poly.pdbx_seq_one_letter_code
_entity_poly.pdbx_strand_id
1 'polypeptide(L)'
;MTVRFYLLIGCLTALTLQTAVADNGRLLATGGASSLEGAAGGGITPWAVLAGYGEQGEWGATAFATTVNLPDYRLDVAGLALAYDNRVEVSFARQRFDLGTLVHRLNLPDDHLGQDVLGLKVRLFGDVIYDRLPQVSLGLEYKHQNNFEIPSLVGAKRDSDVEGYLAASRLFMGAAFGYNVLVNGSLRYSRANETGLLGFGGDRRDSRSLLKEGSLALLFNPRWAVGVEYREKPDNLSFAGESDWADVFVGYFPNKHVSFVLAYARLGEIATLDNQNGTYLSVQGSF
;
A
#
# COMPACT_ATOMS: atom_id res chain seq x y z
N MET A 1 14.78 -29.37 -39.56
CA MET A 1 14.32 -30.58 -38.83
C MET A 1 13.29 -30.15 -37.81
N THR A 2 12.04 -30.41 -38.13
CA THR A 2 10.87 -30.32 -37.25
C THR A 2 10.92 -31.44 -36.21
N VAL A 3 10.50 -31.18 -34.97
CA VAL A 3 9.56 -31.99 -34.15
C VAL A 3 9.51 -31.48 -32.69
N ARG A 4 8.35 -30.89 -32.38
CA ARG A 4 7.48 -31.01 -31.18
C ARG A 4 8.00 -30.66 -29.77
N PHE A 5 7.47 -29.53 -29.28
CA PHE A 5 7.15 -29.25 -27.88
C PHE A 5 6.19 -30.30 -27.30
N TYR A 6 6.52 -30.86 -26.14
CA TYR A 6 5.59 -31.62 -25.31
C TYR A 6 5.25 -30.83 -24.04
N LEU A 7 3.96 -30.53 -23.91
CA LEU A 7 3.28 -30.18 -22.67
C LEU A 7 3.55 -31.24 -21.60
N LEU A 8 3.91 -30.79 -20.40
CA LEU A 8 3.78 -31.58 -19.17
C LEU A 8 2.90 -30.79 -18.18
N ILE A 9 1.61 -31.11 -18.24
CA ILE A 9 0.62 -30.88 -17.19
C ILE A 9 0.89 -31.95 -16.12
N GLY A 10 1.12 -31.53 -14.88
CA GLY A 10 1.41 -32.45 -13.77
C GLY A 10 0.84 -31.97 -12.43
N CYS A 11 -0.37 -32.46 -12.13
CA CYS A 11 -0.97 -32.66 -10.80
C CYS A 11 -0.95 -31.50 -9.77
N LEU A 12 -2.02 -30.69 -9.77
CA LEU A 12 -2.57 -30.12 -8.53
C LEU A 12 -3.33 -31.22 -7.78
N THR A 13 -2.71 -31.82 -6.77
CA THR A 13 -3.45 -32.51 -5.71
C THR A 13 -4.07 -31.46 -4.80
N ALA A 14 -5.38 -31.25 -4.95
CA ALA A 14 -6.17 -30.41 -4.07
C ALA A 14 -6.19 -31.01 -2.66
N LEU A 15 -5.45 -30.40 -1.73
CA LEU A 15 -5.85 -30.42 -0.33
C LEU A 15 -7.11 -29.57 -0.24
N THR A 16 -8.27 -30.21 -0.14
CA THR A 16 -9.50 -29.54 0.29
C THR A 16 -9.36 -29.23 1.78
N LEU A 17 -8.64 -28.15 2.10
CA LEU A 17 -8.92 -27.41 3.32
C LEU A 17 -10.36 -26.91 3.16
N GLN A 18 -11.24 -27.31 4.08
CA GLN A 18 -12.53 -26.65 4.25
C GLN A 18 -12.22 -25.22 4.71
N THR A 19 -11.94 -24.34 3.75
CA THR A 19 -11.91 -22.90 4.01
C THR A 19 -13.36 -22.52 4.31
N ALA A 20 -13.64 -22.12 5.55
CA ALA A 20 -14.83 -21.35 5.84
C ALA A 20 -14.67 -20.04 5.02
N VAL A 21 -15.26 -20.03 3.83
CA VAL A 21 -15.21 -18.88 2.92
C VAL A 21 -16.05 -17.77 3.55
N ALA A 22 -15.46 -16.60 3.74
CA ALA A 22 -15.96 -15.48 4.53
C ALA A 22 -17.15 -14.74 3.89
N ASP A 23 -18.21 -15.45 3.50
CA ASP A 23 -19.38 -14.84 2.85
C ASP A 23 -20.21 -14.00 3.86
N ASN A 24 -20.24 -14.42 5.13
CA ASN A 24 -20.93 -13.75 6.24
C ASN A 24 -20.04 -12.90 7.17
N GLY A 25 -18.76 -12.69 6.83
CA GLY A 25 -17.83 -11.94 7.67
C GLY A 25 -18.06 -10.42 7.72
N ARG A 26 -17.01 -9.66 8.03
CA ARG A 26 -16.98 -8.21 8.25
C ARG A 26 -17.78 -7.40 7.22
N LEU A 27 -18.26 -6.21 7.62
CA LEU A 27 -19.05 -5.33 6.74
C LEU A 27 -18.24 -4.87 5.52
N LEU A 28 -18.94 -4.64 4.41
CA LEU A 28 -18.36 -4.11 3.17
C LEU A 28 -17.56 -2.81 3.43
N ALA A 29 -16.45 -2.65 2.70
CA ALA A 29 -15.50 -1.54 2.82
C ALA A 29 -14.70 -1.47 4.14
N THR A 30 -14.96 -2.33 5.14
CA THR A 30 -14.19 -2.31 6.39
C THR A 30 -12.81 -2.95 6.30
N GLY A 31 -12.55 -3.76 5.27
CA GLY A 31 -11.21 -4.25 4.94
C GLY A 31 -10.30 -3.18 4.31
N GLY A 32 -10.84 -2.00 4.00
CA GLY A 32 -10.13 -0.98 3.23
C GLY A 32 -9.87 -1.42 1.78
N ALA A 33 -8.96 -0.69 1.14
CA ALA A 33 -8.27 -1.09 -0.08
C ALA A 33 -6.89 -1.69 0.25
N SER A 34 -6.06 -1.94 -0.76
CA SER A 34 -4.66 -2.31 -0.60
C SER A 34 -3.77 -1.09 -0.83
N SER A 35 -2.86 -0.82 0.11
CA SER A 35 -1.86 0.23 -0.06
C SER A 35 -0.86 -0.13 -1.16
N LEU A 36 -0.11 0.86 -1.65
CA LEU A 36 1.01 0.64 -2.57
C LEU A 36 2.05 -0.35 -2.02
N GLU A 37 2.13 -0.51 -0.70
CA GLU A 37 3.06 -1.42 0.01
C GLU A 37 2.41 -2.78 0.33
N GLY A 38 1.13 -2.96 0.00
CA GLY A 38 0.39 -4.21 0.06
C GLY A 38 -0.42 -4.43 1.34
N ALA A 39 -0.16 -3.67 2.39
CA ALA A 39 -0.97 -3.73 3.61
C ALA A 39 -2.39 -3.18 3.37
N ALA A 40 -3.38 -3.73 4.07
CA ALA A 40 -4.74 -3.17 4.03
C ALA A 40 -4.81 -1.73 4.58
N GLY A 41 -5.56 -0.87 3.89
CA GLY A 41 -5.73 0.53 4.26
C GLY A 41 -6.28 1.42 3.15
N GLY A 42 -5.73 2.61 3.01
CA GLY A 42 -5.95 3.49 1.87
C GLY A 42 -5.04 3.11 0.70
N GLY A 43 -4.93 4.00 -0.28
CA GLY A 43 -4.03 3.82 -1.42
C GLY A 43 -2.57 4.10 -1.05
N ILE A 44 -2.30 5.21 -0.36
CA ILE A 44 -0.94 5.62 -0.01
C ILE A 44 -0.60 5.43 1.46
N THR A 45 -1.57 5.16 2.34
CA THR A 45 -1.32 4.93 3.78
C THR A 45 -1.90 3.60 4.28
N PRO A 46 -1.17 2.83 5.08
CA PRO A 46 -1.75 1.69 5.77
C PRO A 46 -2.71 2.17 6.87
N TRP A 47 -3.82 1.46 7.04
CA TRP A 47 -4.76 1.71 8.13
C TRP A 47 -4.65 0.61 9.18
N ALA A 48 -5.32 0.79 10.31
CA ALA A 48 -5.36 -0.22 11.35
C ALA A 48 -6.19 -1.46 10.95
N VAL A 49 -6.97 -1.39 9.87
CA VAL A 49 -7.79 -2.51 9.38
C VAL A 49 -6.94 -3.65 8.82
N LEU A 50 -7.56 -4.83 8.75
CA LEU A 50 -6.95 -6.03 8.16
C LEU A 50 -7.61 -6.36 6.82
N ALA A 51 -6.83 -6.96 5.93
CA ALA A 51 -7.21 -7.37 4.58
C ALA A 51 -8.37 -8.37 4.59
N GLY A 52 -9.23 -8.26 3.59
CA GLY A 52 -10.37 -9.15 3.42
C GLY A 52 -11.47 -8.92 4.46
N TYR A 53 -12.37 -9.90 4.55
CA TYR A 53 -13.59 -9.82 5.35
C TYR A 53 -13.72 -10.93 6.40
N GLY A 54 -12.66 -11.73 6.62
CA GLY A 54 -12.67 -12.81 7.60
C GLY A 54 -12.87 -12.32 9.04
N GLU A 55 -13.67 -13.04 9.81
CA GLU A 55 -13.85 -12.84 11.24
C GLU A 55 -12.96 -13.77 12.08
N GLN A 56 -13.24 -13.88 13.37
CA GLN A 56 -12.53 -14.77 14.28
C GLN A 56 -12.55 -16.23 13.79
N GLY A 57 -11.39 -16.89 13.78
CA GLY A 57 -11.20 -18.25 13.26
C GLY A 57 -11.24 -18.39 11.74
N GLU A 58 -11.45 -17.30 10.99
CA GLU A 58 -11.54 -17.34 9.53
C GLU A 58 -10.25 -16.82 8.87
N TRP A 59 -10.01 -17.31 7.65
CA TRP A 59 -9.02 -16.76 6.75
C TRP A 59 -9.69 -15.75 5.82
N GLY A 60 -8.95 -14.70 5.46
CA GLY A 60 -9.28 -13.82 4.35
C GLY A 60 -8.07 -13.67 3.45
N ALA A 61 -8.28 -13.71 2.15
CA ALA A 61 -7.23 -13.44 1.17
C ALA A 61 -7.61 -12.26 0.29
N THR A 62 -6.62 -11.46 -0.10
CA THR A 62 -6.79 -10.39 -1.06
C THR A 62 -5.66 -10.40 -2.06
N ALA A 63 -5.95 -10.02 -3.30
CA ALA A 63 -4.98 -9.76 -4.34
C ALA A 63 -5.35 -8.44 -5.01
N PHE A 64 -4.35 -7.64 -5.38
CA PHE A 64 -4.59 -6.34 -5.97
C PHE A 64 -3.57 -6.01 -7.05
N ALA A 65 -3.98 -5.10 -7.94
CA ALA A 65 -3.10 -4.45 -8.89
C ALA A 65 -3.41 -2.96 -8.90
N THR A 66 -2.36 -2.14 -8.91
CA THR A 66 -2.46 -0.69 -8.87
C THR A 66 -1.53 -0.10 -9.92
N THR A 67 -2.00 0.94 -10.61
CA THR A 67 -1.16 1.77 -11.49
C THR A 67 -1.27 3.23 -11.08
N VAL A 68 -0.14 3.92 -10.99
CA VAL A 68 -0.04 5.37 -10.76
C VAL A 68 0.65 5.96 -11.97
N ASN A 69 -0.06 6.83 -12.68
CA ASN A 69 0.45 7.50 -13.87
C ASN A 69 0.68 8.98 -13.54
N LEU A 70 1.95 9.37 -13.56
CA LEU A 70 2.42 10.74 -13.35
C LEU A 70 2.91 11.30 -14.70
N PRO A 71 3.18 12.62 -14.80
CA PRO A 71 3.66 13.22 -16.04
C PRO A 71 4.98 12.62 -16.55
N ASP A 72 5.91 12.30 -15.65
CA ASP A 72 7.25 11.83 -16.00
C ASP A 72 7.55 10.39 -15.57
N TYR A 73 6.71 9.84 -14.69
CA TYR A 73 6.92 8.53 -14.06
C TYR A 73 5.66 7.68 -14.07
N ARG A 74 5.86 6.37 -13.93
CA ARG A 74 4.77 5.42 -13.75
C ARG A 74 5.13 4.39 -12.69
N LEU A 75 4.20 4.12 -11.77
CA LEU A 75 4.33 3.06 -10.78
C LEU A 75 3.28 1.98 -11.08
N ASP A 76 3.72 0.75 -11.33
CA ASP A 76 2.85 -0.42 -11.35
C ASP A 76 3.13 -1.31 -10.14
N VAL A 77 2.07 -1.74 -9.47
CA VAL A 77 2.14 -2.57 -8.27
C VAL A 77 1.21 -3.76 -8.42
N ALA A 78 1.68 -4.94 -8.03
CA ALA A 78 0.84 -6.11 -7.83
C ALA A 78 1.17 -6.75 -6.49
N GLY A 79 0.16 -7.21 -5.77
CA GLY A 79 0.37 -7.78 -4.45
C GLY A 79 -0.76 -8.66 -3.96
N LEU A 80 -0.53 -9.27 -2.81
CA LEU A 80 -1.45 -10.14 -2.12
C LEU A 80 -1.31 -9.98 -0.60
N ALA A 81 -2.40 -10.18 0.13
CA ALA A 81 -2.38 -10.22 1.58
C ALA A 81 -3.27 -11.34 2.10
N LEU A 82 -2.82 -12.01 3.16
CA LEU A 82 -3.54 -13.03 3.89
C LEU A 82 -3.77 -12.54 5.32
N ALA A 83 -5.01 -12.59 5.77
CA ALA A 83 -5.39 -12.29 7.14
C ALA A 83 -5.99 -13.53 7.80
N TYR A 84 -5.72 -13.70 9.09
CA TYR A 84 -6.27 -14.79 9.90
C TYR A 84 -6.78 -14.26 11.24
N ASP A 85 -7.89 -14.86 11.68
CA ASP A 85 -8.51 -14.67 13.00
C ASP A 85 -8.90 -13.22 13.29
N ASN A 86 -9.07 -12.41 12.23
CA ASN A 86 -9.20 -10.96 12.33
C ASN A 86 -8.12 -10.38 13.27
N ARG A 87 -6.89 -10.91 13.22
CA ARG A 87 -5.83 -10.56 14.18
C ARG A 87 -4.48 -10.28 13.53
N VAL A 88 -4.10 -11.08 12.55
CA VAL A 88 -2.78 -11.00 11.92
C VAL A 88 -2.98 -10.94 10.41
N GLU A 89 -2.21 -10.08 9.76
CA GLU A 89 -2.12 -9.94 8.30
C GLU A 89 -0.65 -10.09 7.89
N VAL A 90 -0.43 -10.86 6.83
CA VAL A 90 0.85 -10.94 6.12
C VAL A 90 0.60 -10.49 4.68
N SER A 91 1.42 -9.59 4.17
CA SER A 91 1.27 -9.02 2.82
C SER A 91 2.56 -9.08 2.03
N PHE A 92 2.42 -9.14 0.71
CA PHE A 92 3.51 -9.02 -0.23
C PHE A 92 3.09 -8.10 -1.38
N ALA A 93 3.95 -7.15 -1.75
CA ALA A 93 3.76 -6.31 -2.91
C ALA A 93 5.06 -6.21 -3.71
N ARG A 94 4.93 -6.29 -5.04
CA ARG A 94 6.00 -6.00 -5.98
C ARG A 94 5.67 -4.73 -6.72
N GLN A 95 6.64 -3.82 -6.76
CA GLN A 95 6.55 -2.51 -7.37
C GLN A 95 7.54 -2.40 -8.53
N ARG A 96 7.11 -1.77 -9.62
CA ARG A 96 7.95 -1.35 -10.73
C ARG A 96 7.69 0.14 -10.98
N PHE A 97 8.73 0.95 -10.79
CA PHE A 97 8.68 2.39 -10.98
C PHE A 97 9.49 2.78 -12.22
N ASP A 98 8.81 3.06 -13.33
CA ASP A 98 9.46 3.49 -14.57
C ASP A 98 9.92 4.94 -14.44
N LEU A 99 11.20 5.18 -14.74
CA LEU A 99 11.89 6.47 -14.58
C LEU A 99 11.63 7.43 -15.75
N GLY A 100 11.01 6.96 -16.83
CA GLY A 100 10.49 7.76 -17.93
C GLY A 100 11.47 8.82 -18.46
N THR A 101 11.14 10.09 -18.24
CA THR A 101 11.93 11.21 -18.78
C THR A 101 13.29 11.37 -18.10
N LEU A 102 13.44 10.93 -16.85
CA LEU A 102 14.68 11.04 -16.09
C LEU A 102 15.83 10.24 -16.72
N VAL A 103 15.51 9.07 -17.28
CA VAL A 103 16.46 8.18 -17.98
C VAL A 103 17.22 8.93 -19.06
N HIS A 104 16.48 9.68 -19.88
CA HIS A 104 17.03 10.42 -21.01
C HIS A 104 17.80 11.68 -20.57
N ARG A 105 17.35 12.33 -19.49
CA ARG A 105 18.00 13.55 -18.96
C ARG A 105 19.34 13.26 -18.32
N LEU A 106 19.45 12.13 -17.61
CA LEU A 106 20.64 11.78 -16.82
C LEU A 106 21.45 10.63 -17.41
N ASN A 107 21.04 10.09 -18.57
CA ASN A 107 21.66 8.95 -19.23
C ASN A 107 21.84 7.76 -18.27
N LEU A 108 20.73 7.40 -17.60
CA LEU A 108 20.72 6.38 -16.56
C LEU A 108 20.95 4.98 -17.14
N PRO A 109 21.61 4.07 -16.40
CA PRO A 109 21.88 2.71 -16.85
C PRO A 109 20.61 1.85 -16.96
N ASP A 110 19.59 2.14 -16.14
CA ASP A 110 18.30 1.45 -16.12
C ASP A 110 17.14 2.41 -16.37
N ASP A 111 16.03 1.87 -16.89
CA ASP A 111 14.81 2.62 -17.19
C ASP A 111 13.73 2.54 -16.10
N HIS A 112 13.95 1.74 -15.06
CA HIS A 112 13.01 1.54 -13.96
C HIS A 112 13.72 1.21 -12.66
N LEU A 113 13.01 1.35 -11.55
CA LEU A 113 13.37 0.86 -10.21
C LEU A 113 12.38 -0.25 -9.81
N GLY A 114 12.86 -1.29 -9.13
CA GLY A 114 12.06 -2.44 -8.74
C GLY A 114 12.15 -2.71 -7.24
N GLN A 115 11.03 -2.87 -6.56
CA GLN A 115 11.01 -3.10 -5.11
C GLN A 115 10.06 -4.22 -4.72
N ASP A 116 10.52 -5.06 -3.79
CA ASP A 116 9.71 -6.03 -3.09
C ASP A 116 9.43 -5.54 -1.66
N VAL A 117 8.16 -5.66 -1.22
CA VAL A 117 7.71 -5.30 0.12
C VAL A 117 7.04 -6.51 0.76
N LEU A 118 7.53 -6.91 1.94
CA LEU A 118 6.95 -7.96 2.77
C LEU A 118 6.45 -7.35 4.07
N GLY A 119 5.14 -7.40 4.30
CA GLY A 119 4.47 -6.82 5.45
C GLY A 119 3.99 -7.86 6.47
N LEU A 120 4.05 -7.50 7.75
CA LEU A 120 3.38 -8.17 8.85
C LEU A 120 2.64 -7.12 9.66
N LYS A 121 1.34 -7.28 9.85
CA LYS A 121 0.51 -6.38 10.65
C LYS A 121 -0.31 -7.16 11.65
N VAL A 122 -0.33 -6.68 12.89
CA VAL A 122 -1.06 -7.30 14.00
C VAL A 122 -2.02 -6.28 14.59
N ARG A 123 -3.31 -6.63 14.62
CA ARG A 123 -4.32 -5.89 15.38
C ARG A 123 -4.04 -6.09 16.86
N LEU A 124 -3.73 -5.01 17.57
CA LEU A 124 -3.40 -5.05 18.99
C LEU A 124 -4.68 -5.14 19.82
N PHE A 125 -5.64 -4.26 19.56
CA PHE A 125 -6.93 -4.18 20.24
C PHE A 125 -7.91 -3.29 19.45
N GLY A 126 -9.15 -3.25 19.90
CA GLY A 126 -10.19 -2.38 19.37
C GLY A 126 -10.87 -2.92 18.12
N ASP A 127 -11.96 -2.25 17.76
CA ASP A 127 -12.72 -2.49 16.55
C ASP A 127 -13.01 -1.17 15.85
N VAL A 128 -12.97 -1.19 14.52
CA VAL A 128 -13.15 0.01 13.71
C VAL A 128 -14.57 0.58 13.80
N ILE A 129 -15.59 -0.25 14.07
CA ILE A 129 -17.00 0.15 14.14
C ILE A 129 -17.55 0.11 15.57
N TYR A 130 -17.37 -1.02 16.27
CA TYR A 130 -18.23 -1.39 17.40
C TYR A 130 -17.67 -1.09 18.79
N ASP A 131 -16.34 -1.01 18.94
CA ASP A 131 -15.72 -0.82 20.26
C ASP A 131 -15.87 0.65 20.74
N ARG A 132 -15.47 0.99 21.97
CA ARG A 132 -15.32 2.38 22.42
C ARG A 132 -13.99 2.98 21.98
N LEU A 133 -12.95 2.15 21.88
CA LEU A 133 -11.63 2.56 21.43
C LEU A 133 -11.50 2.41 19.89
N PRO A 134 -10.63 3.20 19.23
CA PRO A 134 -10.27 2.93 17.84
C PRO A 134 -9.60 1.55 17.74
N GLN A 135 -9.69 0.94 16.56
CA GLN A 135 -8.85 -0.22 16.24
C GLN A 135 -7.41 0.25 16.12
N VAL A 136 -6.48 -0.44 16.79
CA VAL A 136 -5.06 -0.13 16.75
C VAL A 136 -4.28 -1.33 16.26
N SER A 137 -3.37 -1.11 15.32
CA SER A 137 -2.53 -2.15 14.73
C SER A 137 -1.08 -1.71 14.65
N LEU A 138 -0.18 -2.66 14.89
CA LEU A 138 1.26 -2.51 14.70
C LEU A 138 1.66 -3.23 13.41
N GLY A 139 2.37 -2.55 12.52
CA GLY A 139 2.89 -3.11 11.29
C GLY A 139 4.41 -3.04 11.21
N LEU A 140 5.00 -4.02 10.54
CA LEU A 140 6.39 -4.06 10.12
C LEU A 140 6.44 -4.36 8.63
N GLU A 141 7.30 -3.69 7.90
CA GLU A 141 7.51 -3.91 6.47
C GLU A 141 9.01 -4.05 6.19
N TYR A 142 9.39 -5.21 5.66
CA TYR A 142 10.72 -5.40 5.09
C TYR A 142 10.66 -5.03 3.60
N LYS A 143 11.58 -4.17 3.17
CA LYS A 143 11.61 -3.65 1.81
C LYS A 143 12.97 -3.90 1.20
N HIS A 144 12.98 -4.37 -0.04
CA HIS A 144 14.20 -4.71 -0.77
C HIS A 144 14.14 -4.19 -2.20
N GLN A 145 15.10 -3.33 -2.55
CA GLN A 145 15.29 -2.79 -3.89
C GLN A 145 16.02 -3.84 -4.75
N ASN A 146 15.43 -4.19 -5.88
CA ASN A 146 15.95 -5.19 -6.81
C ASN A 146 17.08 -4.64 -7.70
N ASN A 147 17.16 -3.32 -7.89
CA ASN A 147 18.21 -2.64 -8.66
C ASN A 147 18.74 -1.39 -7.96
N PHE A 148 19.83 -1.55 -7.21
CA PHE A 148 20.35 -0.53 -6.31
C PHE A 148 21.38 0.43 -6.92
N GLU A 149 21.78 0.23 -8.19
CA GLU A 149 22.81 1.04 -8.83
C GLU A 149 22.43 2.53 -8.85
N ILE A 150 21.27 2.87 -9.43
CA ILE A 150 20.77 4.25 -9.49
C ILE A 150 20.62 4.87 -8.08
N PRO A 151 19.90 4.24 -7.12
CA PRO A 151 19.82 4.73 -5.75
C PRO A 151 21.18 5.01 -5.10
N SER A 152 22.17 4.13 -5.31
CA SER A 152 23.52 4.29 -4.73
C SER A 152 24.25 5.51 -5.31
N LEU A 153 24.09 5.79 -6.60
CA LEU A 153 24.69 6.95 -7.29
C LEU A 153 24.11 8.28 -6.80
N VAL A 154 22.84 8.28 -6.40
CA VAL A 154 22.15 9.48 -5.87
C VAL A 154 22.26 9.62 -4.35
N GLY A 155 23.07 8.77 -3.70
CA GLY A 155 23.50 8.94 -2.30
C GLY A 155 22.87 7.98 -1.30
N ALA A 156 21.95 7.09 -1.71
CA ALA A 156 21.35 6.10 -0.83
C ALA A 156 22.40 5.14 -0.27
N LYS A 157 22.20 4.67 0.98
CA LYS A 157 23.21 3.88 1.69
C LYS A 157 22.95 2.38 1.69
N ARG A 158 21.70 1.97 1.50
CA ARG A 158 21.27 0.56 1.56
C ARG A 158 20.20 0.27 0.53
N ASP A 159 20.21 -0.96 0.03
CA ASP A 159 19.21 -1.54 -0.87
C ASP A 159 18.00 -2.10 -0.14
N SER A 160 18.08 -2.30 1.17
CA SER A 160 17.00 -2.85 1.99
C SER A 160 16.96 -2.27 3.40
N ASP A 161 15.76 -2.21 3.98
CA ASP A 161 15.56 -1.89 5.39
C ASP A 161 14.20 -2.42 5.88
N VAL A 162 14.02 -2.45 7.20
CA VAL A 162 12.74 -2.73 7.85
C VAL A 162 12.16 -1.44 8.40
N GLU A 163 10.94 -1.09 8.05
CA GLU A 163 10.20 -0.02 8.72
C GLU A 163 9.10 -0.57 9.62
N GLY A 164 8.67 0.24 10.58
CA GLY A 164 7.57 -0.09 11.45
C GLY A 164 6.59 1.07 11.56
N TYR A 165 5.32 0.76 11.73
CA TYR A 165 4.26 1.75 11.90
C TYR A 165 3.24 1.33 12.95
N LEU A 166 2.63 2.31 13.59
CA LEU A 166 1.48 2.15 14.46
C LEU A 166 0.32 2.94 13.84
N ALA A 167 -0.80 2.27 13.56
CA ALA A 167 -1.99 2.87 12.98
C ALA A 167 -3.18 2.77 13.93
N ALA A 168 -4.02 3.80 13.94
CA ALA A 168 -5.28 3.83 14.66
C ALA A 168 -6.41 4.27 13.72
N SER A 169 -7.45 3.45 13.58
CA SER A 169 -8.59 3.73 12.70
C SER A 169 -9.92 3.64 13.43
N ARG A 170 -10.84 4.53 13.06
CA ARG A 170 -12.20 4.56 13.62
C ARG A 170 -13.22 4.99 12.58
N LEU A 171 -14.34 4.27 12.53
CA LEU A 171 -15.55 4.66 11.82
C LEU A 171 -16.51 5.34 12.81
N PHE A 172 -16.84 6.59 12.54
CA PHE A 172 -17.87 7.34 13.24
C PHE A 172 -19.17 7.27 12.43
N MET A 173 -20.19 6.63 13.00
CA MET A 173 -21.47 6.48 12.32
C MET A 173 -22.27 7.79 12.32
N GLY A 174 -22.79 8.20 11.16
CA GLY A 174 -23.64 9.39 11.03
C GLY A 174 -22.97 10.73 11.38
N ALA A 175 -21.64 10.79 11.45
CA ALA A 175 -20.91 11.93 12.02
C ALA A 175 -20.90 13.19 11.14
N ALA A 176 -20.98 13.05 9.81
CA ALA A 176 -20.98 14.19 8.89
C ALA A 176 -22.23 14.19 8.03
N PHE A 177 -23.19 15.06 8.35
CA PHE A 177 -24.46 15.18 7.62
C PHE A 177 -25.23 13.84 7.48
N GLY A 178 -25.10 12.95 8.48
CA GLY A 178 -25.71 11.62 8.46
C GLY A 178 -24.89 10.54 7.74
N TYR A 179 -23.75 10.90 7.13
CA TYR A 179 -22.81 9.94 6.54
C TYR A 179 -21.81 9.42 7.56
N ASN A 180 -21.32 8.20 7.33
CA ASN A 180 -20.28 7.60 8.16
C ASN A 180 -18.92 8.18 7.78
N VAL A 181 -18.08 8.47 8.78
CA VAL A 181 -16.74 9.03 8.56
C VAL A 181 -15.71 8.08 9.15
N LEU A 182 -14.82 7.57 8.31
CA LEU A 182 -13.63 6.86 8.75
C LEU A 182 -12.48 7.83 8.92
N VAL A 183 -11.80 7.74 10.06
CA VAL A 183 -10.59 8.49 10.38
C VAL A 183 -9.47 7.50 10.63
N ASN A 184 -8.32 7.74 10.02
CA ASN A 184 -7.08 7.01 10.26
C ASN A 184 -5.95 7.99 10.61
N GLY A 185 -5.11 7.59 11.57
CA GLY A 185 -3.83 8.24 11.82
C GLY A 185 -2.75 7.19 12.07
N SER A 186 -1.56 7.40 11.52
CA SER A 186 -0.40 6.54 11.73
C SER A 186 0.87 7.32 12.04
N LEU A 187 1.75 6.65 12.79
CA LEU A 187 3.14 7.05 12.99
C LEU A 187 4.03 5.97 12.40
N ARG A 188 4.93 6.36 11.50
CA ARG A 188 5.87 5.45 10.83
C ARG A 188 7.31 5.80 11.19
N TYR A 189 8.10 4.80 11.51
CA TYR A 189 9.52 4.93 11.84
C TYR A 189 10.37 4.36 10.70
N SER A 190 10.85 5.24 9.82
CA SER A 190 11.47 4.86 8.54
C SER A 190 12.60 5.81 8.14
N ARG A 191 13.43 5.34 7.20
CA ARG A 191 14.41 6.13 6.45
C ARG A 191 14.37 5.81 4.95
N ALA A 192 13.23 5.27 4.49
CA ALA A 192 13.01 4.91 3.12
C ALA A 192 12.76 6.18 2.29
N ASN A 193 13.50 6.35 1.19
CA ASN A 193 13.34 7.46 0.25
C ASN A 193 12.35 7.03 -0.84
N GLU A 194 11.33 7.83 -1.12
CA GLU A 194 10.22 7.49 -2.03
C GLU A 194 9.62 6.12 -1.70
N THR A 195 9.27 5.91 -0.42
CA THR A 195 8.77 4.62 0.11
C THR A 195 9.75 3.44 0.02
N GLY A 196 11.01 3.70 -0.37
CA GLY A 196 12.08 2.72 -0.54
C GLY A 196 12.59 2.64 -1.97
N LEU A 197 11.87 3.24 -2.94
CA LEU A 197 12.19 3.17 -4.37
C LEU A 197 13.55 3.79 -4.67
N LEU A 198 13.92 4.86 -3.94
CA LEU A 198 15.24 5.49 -4.00
C LEU A 198 16.18 5.03 -2.87
N GLY A 199 15.99 3.80 -2.40
CA GLY A 199 16.82 3.19 -1.36
C GLY A 199 16.57 3.75 0.05
N PHE A 200 17.48 3.42 0.96
CA PHE A 200 17.32 3.69 2.40
C PHE A 200 18.49 4.49 2.98
N GLY A 201 18.15 5.51 3.76
CA GLY A 201 19.10 6.50 4.27
C GLY A 201 19.70 7.33 3.13
N GLY A 202 20.69 8.14 3.45
CA GLY A 202 21.31 8.99 2.45
C GLY A 202 22.54 9.72 2.94
N ASP A 203 23.13 10.50 2.03
CA ASP A 203 24.29 11.35 2.27
C ASP A 203 23.96 12.60 3.11
N ARG A 204 22.72 13.10 3.04
CA ARG A 204 22.23 14.18 3.92
C ARG A 204 21.87 13.64 5.31
N ARG A 205 21.19 12.48 5.38
CA ARG A 205 20.81 11.85 6.66
C ARG A 205 20.70 10.32 6.53
N ASP A 206 21.38 9.59 7.41
CA ASP A 206 21.34 8.11 7.43
C ASP A 206 20.55 7.51 8.63
N SER A 207 19.90 8.38 9.42
CA SER A 207 19.08 8.00 10.57
C SER A 207 17.60 7.87 10.21
N ARG A 208 16.86 7.10 11.00
CA ARG A 208 15.40 6.99 10.89
C ARG A 208 14.70 8.24 11.42
N SER A 209 13.55 8.54 10.84
CA SER A 209 12.67 9.63 11.23
C SER A 209 11.31 9.07 11.65
N LEU A 210 10.65 9.75 12.59
CA LEU A 210 9.26 9.48 12.93
C LEU A 210 8.37 10.37 12.06
N LEU A 211 7.59 9.74 11.20
CA LEU A 211 6.80 10.36 10.13
C LEU A 211 5.31 10.19 10.43
N LYS A 212 4.51 11.19 10.08
CA LYS A 212 3.07 11.23 10.34
C LYS A 212 2.28 10.95 9.07
N GLU A 213 1.16 10.28 9.27
CA GLU A 213 0.28 9.88 8.19
C GLU A 213 -1.17 10.00 8.67
N GLY A 214 -2.07 10.27 7.75
CA GLY A 214 -3.48 10.42 8.08
C GLY A 214 -4.40 10.24 6.88
N SER A 215 -5.62 9.81 7.17
CA SER A 215 -6.66 9.64 6.16
C SER A 215 -8.03 9.96 6.73
N LEU A 216 -8.88 10.52 5.88
CA LEU A 216 -10.30 10.74 6.15
C LEU A 216 -11.11 10.18 4.99
N ALA A 217 -12.12 9.37 5.27
CA ALA A 217 -13.03 8.87 4.25
C ALA A 217 -14.48 9.06 4.69
N LEU A 218 -15.29 9.69 3.86
CA LEU A 218 -16.72 9.79 4.02
C LEU A 218 -17.38 8.68 3.22
N LEU A 219 -18.13 7.82 3.91
CA LEU A 219 -18.87 6.70 3.32
C LEU A 219 -20.33 7.12 3.19
N PHE A 220 -20.78 7.33 1.95
CA PHE A 220 -22.17 7.66 1.64
C PHE A 220 -23.10 6.48 1.91
N ASN A 221 -22.60 5.29 1.59
CA ASN A 221 -23.21 4.00 1.83
C ASN A 221 -22.08 2.94 1.81
N PRO A 222 -22.34 1.66 2.13
CA PRO A 222 -21.31 0.63 2.15
C PRO A 222 -20.56 0.42 0.82
N ARG A 223 -21.05 0.96 -0.31
CA ARG A 223 -20.47 0.79 -1.64
C ARG A 223 -19.65 1.98 -2.12
N TRP A 224 -19.81 3.16 -1.54
CA TRP A 224 -19.19 4.39 -2.03
C TRP A 224 -18.52 5.17 -0.91
N ALA A 225 -17.23 5.44 -1.10
CA ALA A 225 -16.43 6.28 -0.22
C ALA A 225 -15.72 7.37 -1.02
N VAL A 226 -15.58 8.55 -0.43
CA VAL A 226 -14.69 9.61 -0.92
C VAL A 226 -13.80 10.04 0.22
N GLY A 227 -12.52 10.23 -0.04
CA GLY A 227 -11.58 10.57 1.02
C GLY A 227 -10.35 11.29 0.55
N VAL A 228 -9.49 11.57 1.52
CA VAL A 228 -8.20 12.21 1.35
C VAL A 228 -7.17 11.48 2.19
N GLU A 229 -5.95 11.40 1.69
CA GLU A 229 -4.79 10.84 2.40
C GLU A 229 -3.64 11.83 2.41
N TYR A 230 -2.82 11.74 3.46
CA TYR A 230 -1.57 12.47 3.60
C TYR A 230 -0.50 11.54 4.18
N ARG A 231 0.70 11.61 3.61
CA ARG A 231 1.86 10.82 4.02
C ARG A 231 3.11 11.68 4.03
N GLU A 232 3.64 11.89 5.23
CA GLU A 232 4.92 12.57 5.44
C GLU A 232 6.08 11.68 4.96
N LYS A 233 7.03 12.29 4.25
CA LYS A 233 8.24 11.61 3.77
C LYS A 233 9.50 12.19 4.40
N PRO A 234 10.55 11.37 4.58
CA PRO A 234 11.82 11.88 5.07
C PRO A 234 12.53 12.65 3.95
N ASP A 235 13.59 13.35 4.31
CA ASP A 235 14.42 14.07 3.35
C ASP A 235 15.90 13.73 3.62
N ASN A 236 16.35 12.62 3.03
CA ASN A 236 17.64 11.99 3.36
C ASN A 236 18.72 12.18 2.29
N LEU A 237 18.36 12.59 1.08
CA LEU A 237 19.25 12.62 -0.08
C LEU A 237 19.56 14.05 -0.50
N SER A 238 20.82 14.35 -0.81
CA SER A 238 21.22 15.72 -1.16
C SER A 238 20.81 16.14 -2.58
N PHE A 239 20.63 15.16 -3.48
CA PHE A 239 20.44 15.40 -4.92
C PHE A 239 19.05 15.95 -5.30
N ALA A 240 18.02 15.71 -4.49
CA ALA A 240 16.64 16.11 -4.73
C ALA A 240 15.94 16.45 -3.42
N GLY A 241 14.89 17.28 -3.49
CA GLY A 241 13.94 17.41 -2.40
C GLY A 241 12.94 16.25 -2.43
N GLU A 242 12.43 15.86 -1.26
CA GLU A 242 11.38 14.85 -1.15
C GLU A 242 10.09 15.51 -0.64
N SER A 243 9.06 15.57 -1.49
CA SER A 243 7.77 16.22 -1.17
C SER A 243 6.80 15.25 -0.52
N ASP A 244 6.12 15.62 0.57
CA ASP A 244 5.03 14.81 1.13
C ASP A 244 3.99 14.43 0.08
N TRP A 245 3.40 13.25 0.26
CA TRP A 245 2.35 12.77 -0.62
C TRP A 245 0.98 13.11 -0.05
N ALA A 246 0.07 13.53 -0.92
CA ALA A 246 -1.34 13.66 -0.59
C ALA A 246 -2.20 13.20 -1.76
N ASP A 247 -3.40 12.71 -1.50
CA ASP A 247 -4.35 12.38 -2.55
C ASP A 247 -5.80 12.71 -2.17
N VAL A 248 -6.65 12.69 -3.19
CA VAL A 248 -8.11 12.64 -3.05
C VAL A 248 -8.58 11.42 -3.81
N PHE A 249 -9.36 10.56 -3.15
CA PHE A 249 -9.79 9.28 -3.72
C PHE A 249 -11.30 9.07 -3.71
N VAL A 250 -11.75 8.20 -4.60
CA VAL A 250 -13.09 7.62 -4.66
C VAL A 250 -12.94 6.11 -4.61
N GLY A 251 -13.57 5.48 -3.63
CA GLY A 251 -13.66 4.04 -3.48
C GLY A 251 -15.03 3.53 -3.90
N TYR A 252 -15.05 2.48 -4.72
CA TYR A 252 -16.25 1.76 -5.13
C TYR A 252 -16.15 0.27 -4.75
N PHE A 253 -17.09 -0.19 -3.93
CA PHE A 253 -17.15 -1.54 -3.39
C PHE A 253 -18.47 -2.18 -3.85
N PRO A 254 -18.52 -2.79 -5.06
CA PRO A 254 -19.75 -3.41 -5.57
C PRO A 254 -20.23 -4.57 -4.70
N ASN A 255 -19.30 -5.36 -4.16
CA ASN A 255 -19.53 -6.52 -3.28
C ASN A 255 -18.26 -6.84 -2.48
N LYS A 256 -18.30 -7.88 -1.64
CA LYS A 256 -17.15 -8.29 -0.81
C LYS A 256 -15.97 -8.88 -1.60
N HIS A 257 -16.14 -9.23 -2.87
CA HIS A 257 -15.13 -9.92 -3.67
C HIS A 257 -14.34 -8.98 -4.58
N VAL A 258 -14.83 -7.78 -4.87
CA VAL A 258 -14.17 -6.83 -5.77
C VAL A 258 -14.33 -5.41 -5.24
N SER A 259 -13.24 -4.63 -5.29
CA SER A 259 -13.26 -3.19 -5.05
C SER A 259 -12.36 -2.44 -6.04
N PHE A 260 -12.69 -1.17 -6.22
CA PHE A 260 -11.98 -0.23 -7.08
C PHE A 260 -11.66 1.04 -6.29
N VAL A 261 -10.45 1.57 -6.46
CA VAL A 261 -10.08 2.88 -5.92
C VAL A 261 -9.49 3.71 -7.04
N LEU A 262 -10.05 4.89 -7.26
CA LEU A 262 -9.52 5.90 -8.18
C LEU A 262 -9.12 7.12 -7.36
N ALA A 263 -7.89 7.59 -7.53
CA ALA A 263 -7.41 8.77 -6.82
C ALA A 263 -6.66 9.73 -7.75
N TYR A 264 -6.64 11.00 -7.35
CA TYR A 264 -5.74 12.00 -7.91
C TYR A 264 -4.66 12.29 -6.87
N ALA A 265 -3.46 11.80 -7.14
CA ALA A 265 -2.31 11.88 -6.27
C ALA A 265 -1.51 13.14 -6.57
N ARG A 266 -1.17 13.89 -5.52
CA ARG A 266 -0.27 15.04 -5.54
C ARG A 266 1.03 14.63 -4.86
N LEU A 267 2.01 14.21 -5.66
CA LEU A 267 3.27 13.67 -5.14
C LEU A 267 4.42 14.67 -5.15
N GLY A 268 4.22 15.86 -5.75
CA GLY A 268 5.18 16.96 -5.70
C GLY A 268 6.44 16.69 -6.51
N GLU A 269 7.61 16.91 -5.91
CA GLU A 269 8.91 16.56 -6.48
C GLU A 269 9.24 15.08 -6.23
N ILE A 270 9.64 14.37 -7.29
CA ILE A 270 10.20 13.02 -7.21
C ILE A 270 11.49 12.98 -8.05
N ALA A 271 12.60 12.62 -7.40
CA ALA A 271 13.91 12.45 -8.05
C ALA A 271 14.29 13.63 -8.99
N THR A 272 14.22 14.87 -8.49
CA THR A 272 14.51 16.15 -9.20
C THR A 272 13.47 16.64 -10.21
N LEU A 273 12.41 15.88 -10.48
CA LEU A 273 11.34 16.32 -11.37
C LEU A 273 10.13 16.81 -10.56
N ASP A 274 9.75 18.06 -10.82
CA ASP A 274 8.63 18.73 -10.16
C ASP A 274 7.27 18.32 -10.73
N ASN A 275 6.20 18.67 -10.00
CA ASN A 275 4.81 18.56 -10.44
C ASN A 275 4.35 17.15 -10.81
N GLN A 276 4.81 16.14 -10.08
CA GLN A 276 4.41 14.75 -10.23
C GLN A 276 3.03 14.52 -9.62
N ASN A 277 2.00 15.06 -10.28
CA ASN A 277 0.61 14.92 -9.88
C ASN A 277 -0.15 14.16 -10.97
N GLY A 278 -0.89 13.13 -10.58
CA GLY A 278 -1.47 12.23 -11.56
C GLY A 278 -2.51 11.27 -11.01
N THR A 279 -2.90 10.32 -11.84
CA THR A 279 -3.99 9.41 -11.53
C THR A 279 -3.47 8.09 -10.97
N TYR A 280 -4.12 7.64 -9.90
CA TYR A 280 -3.94 6.35 -9.26
C TYR A 280 -5.20 5.52 -9.52
N LEU A 281 -5.06 4.28 -9.99
CA LEU A 281 -6.16 3.33 -10.12
C LEU A 281 -5.74 1.99 -9.52
N SER A 282 -6.55 1.49 -8.59
CA SER A 282 -6.39 0.19 -7.97
C SER A 282 -7.62 -0.69 -8.16
N VAL A 283 -7.37 -1.96 -8.42
CA VAL A 283 -8.38 -3.03 -8.47
C VAL A 283 -7.97 -4.11 -7.49
N GLN A 284 -8.89 -4.51 -6.62
CA GLN A 284 -8.64 -5.54 -5.62
C GLN A 284 -9.72 -6.63 -5.70
N GLY A 285 -9.27 -7.88 -5.59
CA GLY A 285 -10.09 -9.06 -5.37
C GLY A 285 -9.93 -9.58 -3.95
N SER A 286 -11.02 -10.07 -3.35
CA SER A 286 -11.02 -10.67 -2.00
C SER A 286 -11.71 -12.03 -2.00
N PHE A 287 -11.22 -12.97 -1.18
CA PHE A 287 -11.62 -14.38 -1.13
C PHE A 287 -11.68 -14.90 0.31
#